data_AF-A0A328TJT4-F1
#
_entry.id   AF-A0A328TJT4-F1
#
_cell.length_a   1.000
_cell.length_b   1.000
_cell.length_c   1.000
_cell.angle_alpha   90.00
_cell.angle_beta   90.00
_cell.angle_gamma   90.00
#
_symmetry.space_group_name_H-M   'P 1'
#
loop_
_entity.id
_entity.type
_entity.pdbx_description
1 polymer ?
#
loop_
_entity_poly.entity_id
_entity_poly.type
_entity_poly.pdbx_seq_one_letter_code
_entity_poly.pdbx_strand_id
1 'polypeptide(L)'
;MWFAYSPDRKGVHPQRHLAEYGGILQADAYGGYNALYEDGRITEAACMAHARRKIHDVNTRTPTDIITEALKRISDVCHQGGDTRQPGRGAIGGP
;
A
#
# COMPACT_ATOMS: atom_id res chain seq x y z
N MET A 1 -4.33 2.11 18.30
CA MET A 1 -3.24 1.74 17.39
C MET A 1 -3.03 0.24 17.49
N TRP A 2 -3.15 -0.51 16.39
CA TRP A 2 -2.92 -1.96 16.36
C TRP A 2 -1.60 -2.25 15.65
N PHE A 3 -0.83 -3.22 16.15
CA PHE A 3 0.44 -3.61 15.57
C PHE A 3 0.65 -5.12 15.77
N ALA A 4 0.92 -5.83 14.68
CA ALA A 4 1.33 -7.23 14.72
C ALA A 4 2.76 -7.36 14.21
N TYR A 5 3.68 -7.65 15.14
CA TYR A 5 5.07 -7.91 14.82
C TYR A 5 5.26 -9.33 14.32
N SER A 6 6.18 -9.50 13.37
CA SER A 6 6.68 -10.82 12.95
C SER A 6 8.20 -10.79 12.92
N PRO A 7 8.88 -11.83 13.45
CA PRO A 7 10.34 -11.86 13.54
C PRO A 7 11.03 -12.08 12.19
N ASP A 8 10.29 -12.57 11.20
CA ASP A 8 10.72 -12.68 9.82
C ASP A 8 9.68 -12.01 8.90
N ARG A 9 10.03 -11.85 7.63
CA ARG A 9 9.18 -11.16 6.65
C ARG A 9 8.29 -12.11 5.85
N LYS A 10 8.12 -13.38 6.22
CA LYS A 10 7.40 -14.35 5.36
C LYS A 10 5.95 -13.93 5.09
N GLY A 11 5.44 -14.23 3.90
CA GLY A 11 4.07 -13.93 3.49
C GLY A 11 2.98 -14.61 4.34
N VAL A 12 3.33 -15.67 5.09
CA VAL A 12 2.40 -16.34 6.03
C VAL A 12 1.86 -15.38 7.10
N HIS A 13 2.64 -14.37 7.49
CA HIS A 13 2.21 -13.40 8.50
C HIS A 13 1.07 -12.52 7.98
N PRO A 14 1.22 -11.76 6.89
CA PRO A 14 0.10 -10.97 6.36
C PRO A 14 -1.08 -11.83 5.92
N GLN A 15 -0.86 -13.06 5.42
CA GLN A 15 -1.95 -14.02 5.15
C GLN A 15 -2.78 -14.31 6.39
N ARG A 16 -2.15 -14.61 7.52
CA ARG A 16 -2.86 -14.87 8.78
C ARG A 16 -3.54 -13.62 9.33
N HIS A 17 -2.87 -12.48 9.27
CA HIS A 17 -3.39 -11.21 9.81
C HIS A 17 -4.58 -10.66 9.00
N LEU A 18 -4.62 -10.94 7.69
CA LEU A 18 -5.63 -10.44 6.76
C LEU A 18 -6.55 -11.54 6.24
N ALA A 19 -6.60 -12.70 6.90
CA ALA A 19 -7.39 -13.86 6.47
C ALA A 19 -8.87 -13.51 6.24
N GLU A 20 -9.45 -12.73 7.16
CA GLU A 20 -10.85 -12.29 7.13
C GLU A 20 -11.03 -10.93 6.43
N TYR A 21 -9.94 -10.28 6.00
CA TYR A 21 -10.02 -8.97 5.37
C TYR A 21 -10.43 -9.10 3.89
N GLY A 22 -11.32 -8.24 3.43
CA GLY A 22 -11.68 -8.06 2.02
C GLY A 22 -11.87 -6.58 1.70
N GLY A 23 -11.45 -6.17 0.52
CA GLY A 23 -11.46 -4.76 0.10
C GLY A 23 -10.13 -4.32 -0.51
N ILE A 24 -9.80 -3.03 -0.35
CA ILE A 24 -8.61 -2.43 -0.95
C ILE A 24 -7.46 -2.44 0.05
N LEU A 25 -6.37 -3.15 -0.28
CA LEU A 25 -5.13 -3.12 0.51
C LEU A 25 -4.12 -2.18 -0.13
N GLN A 26 -3.88 -1.03 0.51
CA GLN A 26 -2.79 -0.14 0.11
C GLN A 26 -1.46 -0.60 0.74
N ALA A 27 -0.50 -1.04 -0.07
CA ALA A 27 0.78 -1.57 0.40
C ALA A 27 1.98 -1.05 -0.41
N ASP A 28 3.19 -1.28 0.08
CA ASP A 28 4.47 -0.86 -0.51
C ASP A 28 4.98 -1.77 -1.64
N ALA A 29 4.10 -2.64 -2.17
CA ALA A 29 4.41 -3.70 -3.12
C ALA A 29 5.45 -4.71 -2.58
N TYR A 30 5.49 -4.94 -1.27
CA TYR A 30 6.24 -6.05 -0.70
C TYR A 30 5.69 -7.40 -1.19
N GLY A 31 6.55 -8.24 -1.78
CA GLY A 31 6.14 -9.51 -2.39
C GLY A 31 5.48 -10.53 -1.45
N GLY A 32 5.63 -10.37 -0.12
CA GLY A 32 4.93 -11.20 0.85
C GLY A 32 3.41 -11.01 0.85
N TYR A 33 2.88 -9.97 0.20
CA TYR A 33 1.45 -9.75 0.02
C TYR A 33 0.86 -10.45 -1.21
N ASN A 34 1.67 -10.93 -2.17
CA ASN A 34 1.17 -11.38 -3.48
C ASN A 34 0.04 -12.42 -3.40
N ALA A 35 0.18 -13.42 -2.53
CA ALA A 35 -0.81 -14.47 -2.34
C ALA A 35 -2.17 -13.97 -1.83
N LEU A 36 -2.22 -12.78 -1.18
CA LEU A 36 -3.47 -12.18 -0.72
C LEU A 36 -4.38 -11.75 -1.88
N TYR A 37 -3.80 -11.53 -3.06
CA TYR A 37 -4.52 -11.00 -4.21
C TYR A 37 -5.04 -12.11 -5.14
N GLU A 38 -4.58 -13.35 -4.96
CA GLU A 38 -4.85 -14.47 -5.88
C GLU A 38 -6.33 -14.88 -5.94
N ASP A 39 -7.05 -14.77 -4.83
CA ASP A 39 -8.47 -15.14 -4.74
C ASP A 39 -9.43 -13.98 -5.07
N GLY A 40 -8.91 -12.79 -5.38
CA GLY A 40 -9.68 -11.60 -5.73
C GLY A 40 -10.45 -10.94 -4.58
N ARG A 41 -10.36 -11.45 -3.34
CA ARG A 41 -11.01 -10.84 -2.16
C ARG A 41 -10.38 -9.51 -1.77
N ILE A 42 -9.08 -9.37 -2.06
CA ILE A 42 -8.31 -8.15 -1.82
C ILE A 42 -7.90 -7.56 -3.16
N THR A 43 -8.28 -6.31 -3.39
CA THR A 43 -7.80 -5.49 -4.49
C THR A 43 -6.54 -4.75 -4.06
N GLU A 44 -5.46 -4.91 -4.82
CA GLU A 44 -4.21 -4.22 -4.56
C GLU A 44 -4.32 -2.72 -4.89
N ALA A 45 -3.83 -1.87 -3.98
CA ALA A 45 -3.55 -0.47 -4.25
C ALA A 45 -2.08 -0.16 -3.94
N ALA A 46 -1.36 0.44 -4.89
CA ALA A 46 0.02 0.82 -4.68
C ALA A 46 0.15 2.02 -3.73
N CYS A 47 1.05 1.95 -2.76
CA CYS A 47 1.36 3.08 -1.89
C CYS A 47 2.21 4.14 -2.61
N MET A 48 1.60 5.27 -2.96
CA MET A 48 2.27 6.35 -3.70
C MET A 48 3.43 6.99 -2.93
N ALA A 49 3.40 6.99 -1.59
CA ALA A 49 4.52 7.46 -0.79
C ALA A 49 5.77 6.57 -0.95
N HIS A 50 5.59 5.24 -1.04
CA HIS A 50 6.68 4.32 -1.31
C HIS A 50 7.17 4.40 -2.76
N ALA A 51 6.26 4.55 -3.72
CA ALA A 51 6.62 4.80 -5.12
C ALA A 51 7.49 6.07 -5.26
N ARG A 52 7.09 7.17 -4.62
CA ARG A 52 7.86 8.42 -4.59
C ARG A 52 9.28 8.23 -4.07
N ARG A 53 9.45 7.49 -2.97
CA ARG A 53 10.77 7.21 -2.38
C ARG A 53 11.66 6.46 -3.38
N LYS A 54 11.16 5.39 -4.01
CA LYS A 54 11.94 4.64 -5.02
C LYS A 54 12.34 5.51 -6.20
N ILE A 55 11.43 6.34 -6.71
CA ILE A 55 11.72 7.22 -7.84
C ILE A 55 12.72 8.30 -7.44
N HIS A 56 12.65 8.80 -6.20
CA HIS A 56 13.63 9.73 -5.66
C HIS A 56 15.02 9.07 -5.58
N ASP A 57 15.12 7.82 -5.15
CA ASP A 57 16.39 7.09 -5.12
C ASP A 57 17.00 6.94 -6.52
N VAL A 58 16.19 6.79 -7.57
CA VAL A 58 16.68 6.81 -8.96
C VAL A 58 17.11 8.23 -9.35
N ASN A 59 16.32 9.25 -9.03
CA ASN A 59 16.62 10.65 -9.37
C ASN A 59 17.94 11.14 -8.77
N THR A 60 18.24 10.71 -7.54
CA THR A 60 19.51 11.05 -6.87
C THR A 60 20.74 10.45 -7.56
N ARG A 61 20.58 9.33 -8.27
CA ARG A 61 21.67 8.64 -8.98
C ARG A 61 21.77 9.05 -10.45
N THR A 62 20.63 9.25 -11.10
CA THR A 62 20.53 9.52 -12.53
C THR A 62 19.35 10.46 -12.78
N PRO A 63 19.55 11.78 -12.56
CA PRO A 63 18.49 12.74 -12.77
C PRO A 63 18.17 12.87 -14.26
N THR A 64 16.89 12.85 -14.59
CA THR A 64 16.37 13.20 -15.92
C THR A 64 15.12 14.04 -15.74
N ASP A 65 14.74 14.78 -16.78
CA ASP A 65 13.52 15.59 -16.77
C ASP A 65 12.28 14.74 -16.51
N ILE A 66 12.22 13.53 -17.08
CA ILE A 66 11.11 12.58 -16.88
C ILE A 66 11.02 12.14 -15.42
N ILE A 67 12.15 11.81 -14.78
CA ILE A 67 12.15 11.37 -13.38
C ILE A 67 11.77 12.54 -12.45
N THR A 68 12.25 13.75 -12.75
CA THR A 68 11.91 14.96 -11.99
C THR A 68 10.42 15.29 -12.10
N GLU A 69 9.86 15.21 -13.30
CA GLU A 69 8.43 15.41 -13.53
C GLU A 69 7.58 14.33 -12.86
N ALA A 70 8.01 13.07 -12.91
CA ALA A 70 7.33 11.98 -12.21
C ALA A 70 7.26 12.24 -10.69
N LEU A 71 8.34 12.75 -10.08
CA LEU A 71 8.35 13.11 -8.66
C LEU A 71 7.35 14.21 -8.31
N LYS A 72 7.23 15.25 -9.16
CA LYS A 72 6.24 16.33 -8.97
C LYS A 72 4.82 15.77 -8.95
N ARG A 73 4.45 15.03 -10.00
CA ARG A 73 3.09 14.45 -10.13
C ARG A 73 2.74 13.52 -8.97
N ILE A 74 3.67 12.67 -8.57
CA ILE A 74 3.44 11.74 -7.46
C ILE A 74 3.32 12.48 -6.13
N SER A 75 4.06 13.57 -5.94
CA SER A 75 3.92 14.43 -4.77
C SER A 75 2.49 14.99 -4.66
N ASP A 76 1.94 15.47 -5.78
CA ASP A 76 0.58 16.03 -5.82
C ASP A 76 -0.47 14.96 -5.45
N VAL A 77 -0.35 13.76 -6.02
CA VAL A 77 -1.25 12.64 -5.68
C VAL A 77 -1.11 12.25 -4.20
N CYS A 78 0.10 12.22 -3.65
CA CYS A 78 0.30 11.92 -2.23
C CYS A 78 -0.29 12.99 -1.31
N HIS A 79 -0.30 14.25 -1.74
CA HIS A 79 -0.92 15.35 -1.00
C HIS A 79 -2.45 15.20 -1.01
N GLN A 80 -3.03 14.82 -2.15
CA GLN A 80 -4.47 14.57 -2.30
C GLN A 80 -4.93 13.31 -1.55
N GLY A 81 -4.13 12.23 -1.58
CA GLY A 81 -4.45 10.93 -1.03
C GLY A 81 -4.32 10.79 0.49
N GLY A 82 -4.04 11.87 1.23
CA GLY A 82 -4.03 11.88 2.70
C GLY A 82 -5.42 11.72 3.35
N ASP A 83 -6.50 11.80 2.58
CA ASP A 83 -7.89 11.67 3.04
C ASP A 83 -8.60 10.46 2.39
N THR A 84 -8.13 9.24 2.65
CA THR A 84 -8.86 8.02 2.26
C THR A 84 -9.85 7.58 3.33
N ARG A 85 -10.72 8.47 3.81
CA ARG A 85 -11.97 8.05 4.46
C ARG A 85 -12.93 7.59 3.38
N GLN A 86 -12.96 6.28 3.10
CA GLN A 86 -14.09 5.70 2.38
C GLN A 86 -15.37 5.87 3.22
N PRO A 87 -16.46 6.43 2.67
CA PRO A 87 -17.76 6.33 3.30
C PRO A 87 -18.34 4.94 3.02
N GLY A 88 -18.56 4.16 4.08
CA GLY A 88 -19.56 3.09 4.12
C GLY A 88 -19.10 1.67 3.76
N ARG A 89 -18.82 0.86 4.80
CA ARG A 89 -19.23 -0.55 4.88
C ARG A 89 -19.47 -0.93 6.36
N GLY A 90 -20.73 -1.21 6.65
CA GLY A 90 -21.34 -1.82 7.83
C GLY A 90 -20.53 -1.95 9.12
N ALA A 91 -20.98 -1.22 10.16
CA ALA A 91 -20.79 -1.65 11.53
C ALA A 91 -21.42 -3.05 11.70
N ILE A 92 -20.60 -4.08 11.94
CA ILE A 92 -21.07 -5.32 12.53
C ILE A 92 -21.15 -5.12 14.04
N GLY A 93 -22.31 -4.68 14.49
CA GLY A 93 -22.72 -4.78 15.87
C GLY A 93 -23.46 -6.09 16.11
N GLY A 94 -23.06 -6.79 17.18
CA GLY A 94 -23.92 -7.61 18.03
C GLY A 94 -23.61 -9.11 18.08
N PRO A 95 -24.13 -9.81 19.11
CA PRO A 95 -24.63 -9.33 20.41
C PRO A 95 -23.51 -9.14 21.46
#